data_AF-A0A922L4P0-F1
#
_entry.id   AF-A0A922L4P0-F1
#
_cell.length_a   1.000
_cell.length_b   1.000
_cell.length_c   1.000
_cell.angle_alpha   90.00
_cell.angle_beta   90.00
_cell.angle_gamma   90.00
#
_symmetry.space_group_name_H-M   'P 1'
#
loop_
_entity.id
_entity.type
_entity.pdbx_description
1 polymer ?
#
loop_
_entity_poly.entity_id
_entity_poly.type
_entity_poly.pdbx_seq_one_letter_code
_entity_poly.pdbx_strand_id
1 'polypeptide(L)'
;METSKFSQLFHYWSRFSVWSNFSKQIKHQNLKNFENLQSQTIRRKCWHIWISFIPSILVTGCFVIFLLHNDYLNYYPFCLMVDFLPTDVHKNFSQALIILGTIHMMIIILTFNYHQKDYEFLTIFLIQDQNKQFKNGVDHADNRNFMHFEKFGLNHWQYQKFKRFRSLCYQAISTMIQSLTFFVVIMIIYDIFDKNLFERSIFWVIFWFFTVILWLAYVYPSVFATPILVIIIVHYILLKYYQIVQDLEQTINTLRNNIRGLFKLQYYVRLLRINRQYSLLNAEIRRYNQQMRSVISVLISGYCIFISYSIYVLLFTQLPLVFIIPFILCTMFITLYLTTLIWWCSKLSNMNKQIGRMNNRFLSTNFMTGKYSAKLIKLEMISQNLIGKNSGFNLLNNSSITWSTYGWVRIVDK
;
A
#
# COMPACT_ATOMS: atom_id res chain seq x y z
N MET A 1 25.43 -1.96 -30.58
CA MET A 1 24.25 -2.76 -30.98
C MET A 1 24.05 -3.86 -29.94
N GLU A 2 23.71 -3.53 -28.69
CA GLU A 2 23.50 -4.53 -27.62
C GLU A 2 22.77 -4.01 -26.36
N THR A 3 22.14 -2.84 -26.43
CA THR A 3 21.32 -2.27 -25.34
C THR A 3 19.87 -2.80 -25.33
N SER A 4 19.43 -3.50 -26.39
CA SER A 4 18.06 -4.03 -26.50
C SER A 4 17.85 -5.36 -25.75
N LYS A 5 18.91 -6.18 -25.56
CA LYS A 5 18.81 -7.46 -24.85
C LYS A 5 18.80 -7.30 -23.32
N PHE A 6 19.55 -6.32 -22.78
CA PHE A 6 19.54 -6.00 -21.35
C PHE A 6 18.22 -5.33 -20.91
N SER A 7 17.67 -4.45 -21.77
CA SER A 7 16.32 -3.91 -21.63
C SER A 7 15.24 -5.00 -21.67
N GLN A 8 15.39 -6.04 -22.50
CA GLN A 8 14.47 -7.18 -22.54
C GLN A 8 14.54 -8.07 -21.30
N LEU A 9 15.72 -8.30 -20.71
CA LEU A 9 15.89 -8.98 -19.42
C LEU A 9 15.22 -8.21 -18.27
N PHE A 10 15.38 -6.88 -18.24
CA PHE A 10 14.67 -5.99 -17.31
C PHE A 10 13.15 -5.91 -17.58
N HIS A 11 12.72 -6.02 -18.84
CA HIS A 11 11.31 -6.10 -19.23
C HIS A 11 10.68 -7.46 -18.88
N TYR A 12 11.48 -8.52 -18.78
CA TYR A 12 11.09 -9.81 -18.18
C TYR A 12 11.08 -9.77 -16.66
N TRP A 13 11.96 -8.97 -16.04
CA TRP A 13 11.96 -8.72 -14.59
C TRP A 13 10.75 -7.89 -14.13
N SER A 14 10.33 -6.90 -14.91
CA SER A 14 9.05 -6.20 -14.70
C SER A 14 7.84 -7.11 -14.93
N ARG A 15 7.98 -8.17 -15.75
CA ARG A 15 6.99 -9.27 -15.83
C ARG A 15 6.98 -10.15 -14.58
N PHE A 16 8.11 -10.31 -13.90
CA PHE A 16 8.22 -10.98 -12.60
C PHE A 16 7.68 -10.17 -11.43
N SER A 17 7.41 -8.87 -11.60
CA SER A 17 6.49 -8.19 -10.69
C SER A 17 5.14 -8.94 -10.78
N VAL A 18 4.83 -9.66 -9.71
CA VAL A 18 3.68 -10.57 -9.54
C VAL A 18 2.37 -9.97 -10.05
N TRP A 19 2.29 -8.64 -10.06
CA TRP A 19 1.19 -7.81 -10.52
C TRP A 19 0.98 -7.78 -12.03
N SER A 20 2.03 -7.82 -12.86
CA SER A 20 1.89 -7.73 -14.32
C SER A 20 1.55 -9.09 -14.97
N ASN A 21 2.01 -10.20 -14.38
CA ASN A 21 1.59 -11.55 -14.77
C ASN A 21 0.18 -11.90 -14.26
N PHE A 22 -0.29 -11.28 -13.16
CA PHE A 22 -1.68 -11.39 -12.69
C PHE A 22 -2.68 -10.97 -13.77
N SER A 23 -2.34 -9.91 -14.51
CA SER A 23 -3.14 -9.34 -15.60
C SER A 23 -3.16 -10.26 -16.83
N LYS A 24 -2.01 -10.89 -17.17
CA LYS A 24 -1.87 -11.73 -18.36
C LYS A 24 -2.51 -13.13 -18.23
N GLN A 25 -2.52 -13.73 -17.05
CA GLN A 25 -3.14 -15.06 -16.87
C GLN A 25 -4.68 -15.00 -16.97
N ILE A 26 -5.30 -13.86 -16.65
CA ILE A 26 -6.75 -13.66 -16.76
C ILE A 26 -7.18 -13.36 -18.21
N LYS A 27 -6.26 -12.85 -19.05
CA LYS A 27 -6.52 -12.53 -20.46
C LYS A 27 -6.98 -13.70 -21.33
N HIS A 28 -6.73 -14.94 -20.92
CA HIS A 28 -7.03 -16.14 -21.70
C HIS A 28 -8.28 -16.92 -21.27
N GLN A 29 -9.03 -16.47 -20.25
CA GLN A 29 -10.24 -17.16 -19.82
C GLN A 29 -11.50 -16.35 -20.16
N ASN A 30 -12.32 -16.91 -21.05
CA ASN A 30 -13.54 -16.32 -21.59
C ASN A 30 -14.55 -15.89 -20.51
N LEU A 31 -15.15 -14.71 -20.74
CA LEU A 31 -16.04 -13.95 -19.84
C LEU A 31 -17.34 -14.64 -19.38
N LYS A 32 -17.72 -15.81 -19.92
CA LYS A 32 -18.93 -16.53 -19.47
C LYS A 32 -18.76 -17.28 -18.14
N ASN A 33 -17.54 -17.41 -17.63
CA ASN A 33 -17.28 -18.11 -16.37
C ASN A 33 -17.04 -17.18 -15.17
N PHE A 34 -17.27 -15.87 -15.28
CA PHE A 34 -16.90 -14.94 -14.20
C PHE A 34 -17.70 -15.12 -12.90
N GLU A 35 -18.96 -15.57 -12.98
CA GLU A 35 -19.75 -15.95 -11.79
C GLU A 35 -19.27 -17.29 -11.19
N ASN A 36 -18.83 -18.23 -12.02
CA ASN A 36 -18.15 -19.45 -11.56
C ASN A 36 -16.71 -19.20 -11.07
N LEU A 37 -16.09 -18.06 -11.38
CA LEU A 37 -14.75 -17.69 -10.93
C LEU A 37 -14.73 -17.10 -9.50
N GLN A 38 -15.86 -16.58 -9.00
CA GLN A 38 -15.98 -16.24 -7.58
C GLN A 38 -16.07 -17.49 -6.70
N SER A 39 -16.60 -18.60 -7.22
CA SER A 39 -16.65 -19.89 -6.51
C SER A 39 -15.39 -20.74 -6.73
N GLN A 40 -14.69 -20.59 -7.87
CA GLN A 40 -13.41 -21.27 -8.10
C GLN A 40 -12.32 -20.67 -7.21
N THR A 41 -11.94 -21.43 -6.18
CA THR A 41 -10.65 -21.30 -5.49
C THR A 41 -9.54 -21.11 -6.52
N ILE A 42 -8.98 -19.91 -6.62
CA ILE A 42 -7.69 -19.70 -7.28
C ILE A 42 -6.66 -20.44 -6.40
N ARG A 43 -6.49 -21.75 -6.62
CA ARG A 43 -5.43 -22.58 -6.02
C ARG A 43 -4.11 -22.19 -6.71
N ARG A 44 -3.60 -21.00 -6.41
CA ARG A 44 -2.22 -20.66 -6.79
C ARG A 44 -1.28 -21.39 -5.85
N LYS A 45 -0.37 -22.17 -6.41
CA LYS A 45 0.69 -22.80 -5.62
C LYS A 45 1.52 -21.69 -4.97
N CYS A 46 1.67 -21.71 -3.65
CA CYS A 46 2.37 -20.69 -2.85
C CYS A 46 3.89 -20.60 -3.09
N TRP A 47 4.43 -21.26 -4.13
CA TRP A 47 5.86 -21.28 -4.46
C TRP A 47 6.47 -19.89 -4.55
N HIS A 48 5.77 -18.91 -5.12
CA HIS A 48 6.28 -17.54 -5.23
C HIS A 48 6.52 -16.86 -3.88
N ILE A 49 5.75 -17.24 -2.86
CA ILE A 49 5.93 -16.69 -1.52
C ILE A 49 7.15 -17.35 -0.86
N TRP A 50 7.32 -18.67 -1.01
CA TRP A 50 8.50 -19.39 -0.54
C TRP A 50 9.80 -18.91 -1.20
N ILE A 51 9.78 -18.63 -2.51
CA ILE A 51 10.91 -18.08 -3.26
C ILE A 51 11.33 -16.70 -2.74
N SER A 52 10.41 -15.92 -2.18
CA SER A 52 10.68 -14.62 -1.54
C SER A 52 11.14 -14.77 -0.08
N PHE A 53 10.55 -15.73 0.64
CA PHE A 53 10.77 -15.94 2.05
C PHE A 53 12.13 -16.58 2.35
N ILE A 54 12.55 -17.58 1.56
CA ILE A 54 13.81 -18.31 1.77
C ILE A 54 15.03 -17.37 1.68
N PRO A 55 15.21 -16.54 0.64
CA PRO A 55 16.31 -15.58 0.60
C PRO A 55 16.28 -14.60 1.77
N SER A 56 15.09 -14.23 2.24
CA SER A 56 14.96 -13.33 3.39
C SER A 56 15.45 -13.94 4.69
N ILE A 57 15.09 -15.21 4.94
CA ILE A 57 15.62 -15.95 6.08
C ILE A 57 17.13 -16.12 5.96
N LEU A 58 17.64 -16.48 4.78
CA LEU A 58 19.07 -16.70 4.57
C LEU A 58 19.88 -15.42 4.81
N VAL A 59 19.47 -14.31 4.20
CA VAL A 59 20.14 -13.01 4.33
C VAL A 59 20.05 -12.49 5.77
N THR A 60 18.85 -12.45 6.35
CA THR A 60 18.67 -11.95 7.73
C THR A 60 19.36 -12.86 8.74
N GLY A 61 19.25 -14.18 8.56
CA GLY A 61 19.91 -15.17 9.42
C GLY A 61 21.43 -15.05 9.37
N CYS A 62 22.01 -14.88 8.18
CA CYS A 62 23.46 -14.67 8.04
C CYS A 62 23.93 -13.43 8.81
N PHE A 63 23.23 -12.30 8.69
CA PHE A 63 23.59 -11.09 9.44
C PHE A 63 23.37 -11.21 10.95
N VAL A 64 22.32 -11.92 11.39
CA VAL A 64 22.09 -12.18 12.82
C VAL A 64 23.21 -13.04 13.39
N ILE A 65 23.59 -14.12 12.70
CA ILE A 65 24.72 -14.99 13.11
C ILE A 65 25.99 -14.16 13.20
N PHE A 66 26.26 -13.32 12.20
CA PHE A 66 27.41 -12.41 12.21
C PHE A 66 27.44 -11.47 13.42
N LEU A 67 26.31 -10.83 13.75
CA LEU A 67 26.25 -9.92 14.90
C LEU A 67 26.45 -10.63 16.24
N LEU A 68 26.01 -11.89 16.35
CA LEU A 68 26.16 -12.70 17.56
C LEU A 68 27.55 -13.33 17.68
N HIS A 69 28.15 -13.72 16.55
CA HIS A 69 29.41 -14.46 16.50
C HIS A 69 30.32 -13.88 15.41
N ASN A 70 30.90 -12.72 15.68
CA ASN A 70 31.73 -11.97 14.73
C ASN A 70 32.91 -12.81 14.18
N ASP A 71 33.45 -13.72 14.99
CA ASP A 71 34.62 -14.50 14.62
C ASP A 71 34.34 -15.53 13.52
N TYR A 72 33.07 -15.91 13.30
CA TYR A 72 32.68 -16.93 12.33
C TYR A 72 32.98 -16.52 10.88
N LEU A 73 33.12 -15.23 10.60
CA LEU A 73 33.52 -14.69 9.29
C LEU A 73 34.86 -15.25 8.80
N ASN A 74 35.78 -15.50 9.75
CA ASN A 74 37.12 -15.97 9.41
C ASN A 74 37.18 -17.49 9.27
N TYR A 75 36.25 -18.22 9.89
CA TYR A 75 36.25 -19.68 9.91
C TYR A 75 35.33 -20.31 8.88
N TYR A 76 34.24 -19.64 8.49
CA TYR A 76 33.22 -20.23 7.63
C TYR A 76 33.01 -19.41 6.35
N PRO A 77 33.30 -19.98 5.17
CA PRO A 77 33.08 -19.30 3.89
C PRO A 77 31.58 -19.08 3.60
N PHE A 78 30.68 -19.74 4.35
CA PHE A 78 29.25 -19.42 4.31
C PHE A 78 28.96 -17.97 4.73
N CYS A 79 29.76 -17.35 5.60
CA CYS A 79 29.56 -15.97 6.07
C CYS A 79 30.13 -14.90 5.12
N LEU A 80 30.67 -15.28 3.95
CA LEU A 80 31.24 -14.37 2.94
C LEU A 80 30.28 -13.26 2.49
N MET A 81 28.97 -13.45 2.66
CA MET A 81 27.98 -12.40 2.38
C MET A 81 28.27 -11.10 3.14
N VAL A 82 28.78 -11.17 4.37
CA VAL A 82 29.04 -9.98 5.18
C VAL A 82 30.20 -9.16 4.59
N ASP A 83 31.15 -9.82 3.92
CA ASP A 83 32.26 -9.14 3.24
C ASP A 83 31.81 -8.33 2.00
N PHE A 84 30.56 -8.49 1.55
CA PHE A 84 29.97 -7.61 0.53
C PHE A 84 29.67 -6.21 1.09
N LEU A 85 29.83 -6.03 2.41
CA LEU A 85 29.80 -4.74 3.08
C LEU A 85 31.23 -4.28 3.42
N PRO A 86 31.52 -2.99 3.59
CA PRO A 86 32.83 -2.48 3.99
C PRO A 86 33.09 -2.81 5.45
N THR A 87 34.31 -3.23 5.76
CA THR A 87 34.74 -3.72 7.08
C THR A 87 34.37 -2.78 8.21
N ASP A 88 34.55 -1.47 7.99
CA ASP A 88 34.37 -0.44 9.02
C ASP A 88 32.91 -0.26 9.44
N VAL A 89 31.97 -0.75 8.62
CA VAL A 89 30.54 -0.49 8.79
C VAL A 89 29.71 -1.78 8.80
N HIS A 90 30.36 -2.94 8.82
CA HIS A 90 29.73 -4.27 8.82
C HIS A 90 28.59 -4.36 9.83
N LYS A 91 28.85 -3.99 11.09
CA LYS A 91 27.85 -4.09 12.17
C LYS A 91 26.64 -3.20 11.90
N ASN A 92 26.88 -1.94 11.50
CA ASN A 92 25.80 -0.97 11.37
C ASN A 92 24.93 -1.24 10.13
N PHE A 93 25.54 -1.57 8.99
CA PHE A 93 24.76 -1.97 7.81
C PHE A 93 24.04 -3.31 8.00
N SER A 94 24.66 -4.27 8.69
CA SER A 94 24.01 -5.55 8.99
C SER A 94 22.74 -5.35 9.80
N GLN A 95 22.76 -4.48 10.82
CA GLN A 95 21.57 -4.13 11.60
C GLN A 95 20.47 -3.49 10.75
N ALA A 96 20.80 -2.54 9.85
CA ALA A 96 19.81 -1.96 8.94
C ALA A 96 19.17 -3.01 8.01
N LEU A 97 19.96 -3.94 7.50
CA LEU A 97 19.48 -5.03 6.63
C LEU A 97 18.64 -6.06 7.41
N ILE A 98 18.96 -6.33 8.68
CA ILE A 98 18.14 -7.15 9.58
C ILE A 98 16.79 -6.49 9.82
N ILE A 99 16.75 -5.18 10.11
CA ILE A 99 15.50 -4.44 10.30
C ILE A 99 14.63 -4.58 9.04
N LEU A 100 15.20 -4.30 7.86
CA LEU A 100 14.48 -4.38 6.59
C LEU A 100 13.99 -5.80 6.27
N GLY A 101 14.84 -6.80 6.48
CA GLY A 101 14.50 -8.21 6.30
C GLY A 101 13.41 -8.68 7.25
N THR A 102 13.43 -8.21 8.50
CA THR A 102 12.39 -8.52 9.51
C THR A 102 11.04 -7.91 9.11
N ILE A 103 11.02 -6.66 8.65
CA ILE A 103 9.80 -6.03 8.12
C ILE A 103 9.24 -6.87 6.97
N HIS A 104 10.09 -7.27 6.03
CA HIS A 104 9.68 -8.09 4.89
C HIS A 104 9.10 -9.45 5.31
N MET A 105 9.79 -10.17 6.19
CA MET A 105 9.32 -11.46 6.71
C MET A 105 7.99 -11.32 7.44
N MET A 106 7.82 -10.28 8.27
CA MET A 106 6.57 -10.02 8.97
C MET A 106 5.43 -9.71 8.01
N ILE A 107 5.68 -8.93 6.94
CA ILE A 107 4.67 -8.70 5.89
C ILE A 107 4.26 -10.02 5.23
N ILE A 108 5.22 -10.89 4.91
CA ILE A 108 4.94 -12.21 4.30
C ILE A 108 4.10 -13.08 5.24
N ILE A 109 4.51 -13.21 6.51
CA ILE A 109 3.82 -14.03 7.53
C ILE A 109 2.40 -13.53 7.74
N LEU A 110 2.23 -12.21 7.89
CA LEU A 110 0.90 -11.61 8.04
C LEU A 110 0.06 -11.83 6.78
N THR A 111 0.66 -11.76 5.60
CA THR A 111 -0.06 -12.01 4.34
C THR A 111 -0.49 -13.47 4.20
N PHE A 112 0.28 -14.43 4.75
CA PHE A 112 -0.06 -15.86 4.79
C PHE A 112 -1.25 -16.17 5.70
N ASN A 113 -1.34 -15.47 6.83
CA ASN A 113 -2.40 -15.70 7.82
C ASN A 113 -3.79 -15.28 7.34
N TYR A 114 -3.89 -14.49 6.27
CA TYR A 114 -5.15 -14.16 5.62
C TYR A 114 -5.30 -14.96 4.31
N HIS A 115 -6.42 -15.66 4.14
CA HIS A 115 -6.69 -16.34 2.88
C HIS A 115 -6.83 -15.31 1.75
N GLN A 116 -6.19 -15.57 0.59
CA GLN A 116 -6.25 -14.67 -0.57
C GLN A 116 -7.67 -14.34 -1.05
N LYS A 117 -8.65 -15.20 -0.74
CA LYS A 117 -10.07 -14.99 -1.02
C LYS A 117 -10.69 -13.82 -0.25
N ASP A 118 -10.07 -13.42 0.85
CA ASP A 118 -10.62 -12.43 1.76
C ASP A 118 -10.17 -11.01 1.40
N TYR A 119 -9.15 -10.85 0.54
CA TYR A 119 -8.66 -9.54 0.13
C TYR A 119 -9.55 -8.90 -0.93
N GLU A 120 -10.72 -8.42 -0.51
CA GLU A 120 -11.67 -7.67 -1.32
C GLU A 120 -11.00 -6.49 -2.05
N PHE A 121 -9.97 -5.89 -1.44
CA PHE A 121 -9.24 -4.77 -2.06
C PHE A 121 -8.49 -5.16 -3.34
N LEU A 122 -8.16 -6.43 -3.58
CA LEU A 122 -7.50 -6.87 -4.83
C LEU A 122 -8.39 -6.63 -6.05
N THR A 123 -9.71 -6.58 -5.86
CA THR A 123 -10.66 -6.23 -6.93
C THR A 123 -10.46 -4.80 -7.44
N ILE A 124 -9.98 -3.87 -6.59
CA ILE A 124 -9.64 -2.48 -6.96
C ILE A 124 -8.48 -2.44 -7.96
N PHE A 125 -7.62 -3.46 -7.94
CA PHE A 125 -6.46 -3.53 -8.83
C PHE A 125 -6.78 -4.22 -10.16
N LEU A 126 -7.72 -5.16 -10.16
CA LEU A 126 -8.18 -5.88 -11.35
C LEU A 126 -8.95 -5.02 -12.38
N ILE A 127 -9.29 -3.77 -12.05
CA ILE A 127 -10.08 -2.90 -12.92
C ILE A 127 -9.37 -2.54 -14.25
N GLN A 128 -8.10 -2.92 -14.45
CA GLN A 128 -7.29 -2.44 -15.57
C GLN A 128 -7.45 -3.18 -16.90
N ASP A 129 -7.88 -4.45 -16.93
CA ASP A 129 -7.64 -5.29 -18.13
C ASP A 129 -8.85 -5.52 -19.06
N GLN A 130 -10.06 -5.06 -18.71
CA GLN A 130 -11.24 -5.31 -19.56
C GLN A 130 -11.36 -4.35 -20.75
N ASN A 131 -10.90 -3.09 -20.65
CA ASN A 131 -10.99 -2.13 -21.76
C ASN A 131 -10.11 -2.50 -22.97
N LYS A 132 -9.11 -3.38 -22.81
CA LYS A 132 -8.30 -3.88 -23.95
C LYS A 132 -8.99 -4.99 -24.74
N GLN A 133 -9.93 -5.73 -24.14
CA GLN A 133 -10.72 -6.74 -24.86
C GLN A 133 -11.83 -6.12 -25.69
N PHE A 134 -12.34 -4.93 -25.31
CA PHE A 134 -13.38 -4.23 -26.06
C PHE A 134 -12.89 -3.45 -27.29
N LYS A 135 -11.58 -3.20 -27.43
CA LYS A 135 -11.03 -2.53 -28.62
C LYS A 135 -11.08 -3.38 -29.90
N ASN A 136 -11.29 -4.69 -29.78
CA ASN A 136 -11.41 -5.61 -30.92
C ASN A 136 -12.86 -6.05 -31.19
N GLY A 137 -13.83 -5.53 -30.43
CA GLY A 137 -15.26 -5.78 -30.62
C GLY A 137 -15.97 -4.47 -30.92
N VAL A 138 -15.93 -4.07 -32.18
CA VAL A 138 -16.67 -2.94 -32.73
C VAL A 138 -18.18 -3.24 -32.57
N ASP A 139 -18.94 -2.25 -32.10
CA ASP A 139 -20.42 -2.14 -32.13
C ASP A 139 -21.28 -2.41 -30.87
N HIS A 140 -20.75 -2.84 -29.72
CA HIS A 140 -21.57 -2.98 -28.49
C HIS A 140 -20.96 -2.36 -27.22
N ALA A 141 -20.06 -1.37 -27.37
CA ALA A 141 -19.23 -0.85 -26.29
C ALA A 141 -19.93 0.15 -25.34
N ASP A 142 -21.00 0.82 -25.76
CA ASP A 142 -21.56 1.93 -24.95
C ASP A 142 -22.36 1.46 -23.73
N ASN A 143 -23.14 0.38 -23.81
CA ASN A 143 -23.97 -0.06 -22.67
C ASN A 143 -23.22 -0.91 -21.63
N ARG A 144 -22.14 -1.63 -22.00
CA ARG A 144 -21.42 -2.51 -21.07
C ARG A 144 -20.34 -1.81 -20.27
N ASN A 145 -19.79 -0.72 -20.78
CA ASN A 145 -18.90 0.15 -20.00
C ASN A 145 -19.65 0.76 -18.80
N PHE A 146 -20.94 1.11 -18.96
CA PHE A 146 -21.78 1.67 -17.89
C PHE A 146 -21.96 0.74 -16.68
N MET A 147 -22.24 -0.56 -16.89
CA MET A 147 -22.43 -1.53 -15.79
C MET A 147 -21.18 -1.71 -14.91
N HIS A 148 -19.98 -1.49 -15.47
CA HIS A 148 -18.74 -1.71 -14.73
C HIS A 148 -18.41 -0.56 -13.77
N PHE A 149 -18.86 0.67 -14.07
CA PHE A 149 -18.75 1.84 -13.19
C PHE A 149 -19.65 1.72 -11.95
N GLU A 150 -20.88 1.21 -12.12
CA GLU A 150 -21.83 0.99 -11.02
C GLU A 150 -21.30 0.00 -9.99
N LYS A 151 -20.62 -1.07 -10.42
CA LYS A 151 -20.08 -2.09 -9.52
C LYS A 151 -19.08 -1.53 -8.50
N PHE A 152 -18.33 -0.47 -8.87
CA PHE A 152 -17.37 0.18 -7.99
C PHE A 152 -17.91 1.46 -7.34
N GLY A 153 -19.13 1.88 -7.68
CA GLY A 153 -19.74 3.11 -7.17
C GLY A 153 -18.97 4.38 -7.49
N LEU A 154 -18.26 4.42 -8.64
CA LEU A 154 -17.52 5.60 -9.12
C LEU A 154 -18.09 6.06 -10.45
N ASN A 155 -18.23 7.37 -10.63
CA ASN A 155 -18.57 7.92 -11.95
C ASN A 155 -17.38 7.86 -12.92
N HIS A 156 -17.63 8.05 -14.23
CA HIS A 156 -16.60 7.93 -15.27
C HIS A 156 -15.37 8.81 -15.01
N TRP A 157 -15.59 10.07 -14.61
CA TRP A 157 -14.52 11.02 -14.35
C TRP A 157 -13.67 10.63 -13.13
N GLN A 158 -14.30 10.20 -12.03
CA GLN A 158 -13.62 9.70 -10.83
C GLN A 158 -12.81 8.45 -11.15
N TYR A 159 -13.35 7.55 -11.99
CA TYR A 159 -12.63 6.37 -12.42
C TYR A 159 -11.37 6.72 -13.23
N GLN A 160 -11.46 7.66 -14.17
CA GLN A 160 -10.29 8.14 -14.93
C GLN A 160 -9.24 8.76 -13.99
N LYS A 161 -9.70 9.56 -13.01
CA LYS A 161 -8.83 10.16 -11.99
C LYS A 161 -8.13 9.09 -11.15
N PHE A 162 -8.87 8.08 -10.68
CA PHE A 162 -8.34 6.94 -9.95
C PHE A 162 -7.29 6.17 -10.77
N LYS A 163 -7.61 5.87 -12.03
CA LYS A 163 -6.71 5.15 -12.94
C LYS A 163 -5.41 5.90 -13.17
N ARG A 164 -5.47 7.21 -13.39
CA ARG A 164 -4.29 8.08 -13.55
C ARG A 164 -3.45 8.09 -12.28
N PHE A 165 -4.08 8.29 -11.12
CA PHE A 165 -3.41 8.28 -9.82
C PHE A 165 -2.67 6.96 -9.56
N ARG A 166 -3.34 5.82 -9.78
CA ARG A 166 -2.75 4.49 -9.65
C ARG A 166 -1.56 4.28 -10.59
N SER A 167 -1.69 4.70 -11.85
CA SER A 167 -0.60 4.60 -12.82
C SER A 167 0.64 5.39 -12.40
N LEU A 168 0.44 6.60 -11.87
CA LEU A 168 1.54 7.44 -11.36
C LEU A 168 2.22 6.80 -10.16
N CYS A 169 1.46 6.23 -9.22
CA CYS A 169 2.01 5.54 -8.06
C CYS A 169 2.89 4.35 -8.47
N TYR A 170 2.42 3.54 -9.44
CA TYR A 170 3.20 2.40 -9.93
C TYR A 170 4.47 2.81 -10.67
N GLN A 171 4.40 3.87 -11.48
CA GLN A 171 5.58 4.41 -12.14
C GLN A 171 6.60 4.90 -11.12
N ALA A 172 6.17 5.66 -10.11
CA ALA A 172 7.04 6.15 -9.04
C ALA A 172 7.71 5.01 -8.26
N ILE A 173 6.97 3.95 -7.88
CA ILE A 173 7.58 2.78 -7.23
C ILE A 173 8.59 2.13 -8.13
N SER A 174 8.22 1.89 -9.39
CA SER A 174 9.07 1.15 -10.33
C SER A 174 10.40 1.87 -10.52
N THR A 175 10.38 3.20 -10.69
CA THR A 175 11.61 3.98 -10.85
C THR A 175 12.45 3.98 -9.57
N MET A 176 11.82 4.09 -8.39
CA MET A 176 12.53 4.07 -7.11
C MET A 176 13.16 2.70 -6.80
N ILE A 177 12.44 1.60 -7.05
CA ILE A 177 12.98 0.25 -6.86
C ILE A 177 14.14 0.02 -7.83
N GLN A 178 13.99 0.43 -9.09
CA GLN A 178 15.05 0.29 -10.09
C GLN A 178 16.29 1.09 -9.71
N SER A 179 16.15 2.33 -9.25
CA SER A 179 17.30 3.14 -8.84
C SER A 179 18.00 2.55 -7.62
N LEU A 180 17.27 2.17 -6.57
CA LEU A 180 17.87 1.53 -5.38
C LEU A 180 18.58 0.22 -5.73
N THR A 181 17.92 -0.65 -6.50
CA THR A 181 18.50 -1.94 -6.90
C THR A 181 19.78 -1.74 -7.71
N PHE A 182 19.77 -0.78 -8.64
CA PHE A 182 20.94 -0.45 -9.46
C PHE A 182 22.13 -0.01 -8.61
N PHE A 183 21.93 0.94 -7.68
CA PHE A 183 23.01 1.40 -6.81
C PHE A 183 23.56 0.30 -5.90
N VAL A 184 22.69 -0.50 -5.29
CA VAL A 184 23.12 -1.58 -4.39
C VAL A 184 23.86 -2.68 -5.15
N VAL A 185 23.41 -3.05 -6.35
CA VAL A 185 24.11 -4.05 -7.17
C VAL A 185 25.49 -3.55 -7.59
N ILE A 186 25.62 -2.30 -8.03
CA ILE A 186 26.93 -1.72 -8.37
C ILE A 186 27.87 -1.73 -7.17
N MET A 187 27.36 -1.35 -6.00
CA MET A 187 28.11 -1.33 -4.75
C MET A 187 28.62 -2.72 -4.36
N ILE A 188 27.77 -3.75 -4.45
CA ILE A 188 28.16 -5.14 -4.18
C ILE A 188 29.23 -5.60 -5.18
N ILE A 189 29.07 -5.29 -6.47
CA ILE A 189 30.05 -5.65 -7.50
C ILE A 189 31.40 -5.00 -7.20
N TYR A 190 31.39 -3.70 -6.87
CA TYR A 190 32.60 -2.97 -6.51
C TYR A 190 33.32 -3.63 -5.32
N ASP A 191 32.62 -3.92 -4.23
CA ASP A 191 33.20 -4.55 -3.04
C ASP A 191 33.74 -5.96 -3.30
N ILE A 192 33.08 -6.74 -4.17
CA ILE A 192 33.56 -8.08 -4.56
C ILE A 192 34.92 -7.99 -5.25
N PHE A 193 35.10 -7.02 -6.16
CA PHE A 193 36.35 -6.82 -6.90
C PHE A 193 37.43 -6.16 -6.05
N ASP A 194 37.08 -5.13 -5.28
CA ASP A 194 38.02 -4.38 -4.44
C ASP A 194 38.67 -5.28 -3.37
N LYS A 195 37.88 -6.15 -2.73
CA LYS A 195 38.37 -7.08 -1.71
C LYS A 195 38.83 -8.44 -2.27
N ASN A 196 38.79 -8.60 -3.59
CA ASN A 196 39.15 -9.83 -4.30
C ASN A 196 38.51 -11.10 -3.68
N LEU A 197 37.22 -11.05 -3.37
CA LEU A 197 36.52 -12.10 -2.61
C LEU A 197 36.51 -13.46 -3.31
N PHE A 198 36.78 -13.48 -4.61
CA PHE A 198 36.92 -14.71 -5.40
C PHE A 198 38.06 -15.61 -4.90
N GLU A 199 39.13 -15.06 -4.32
CA GLU A 199 40.23 -15.83 -3.75
C GLU A 199 39.81 -16.64 -2.53
N ARG A 200 38.85 -16.13 -1.73
CA ARG A 200 38.31 -16.86 -0.58
C ARG A 200 37.44 -18.05 -1.03
N SER A 201 36.47 -17.80 -1.92
CA SER A 201 35.67 -18.87 -2.53
C SER A 201 34.79 -18.35 -3.67
N ILE A 202 35.11 -18.74 -4.90
CA ILE A 202 34.29 -18.41 -6.09
C ILE A 202 32.85 -18.92 -5.93
N PHE A 203 32.68 -20.15 -5.45
CA PHE A 203 31.35 -20.77 -5.31
C PHE A 203 30.44 -19.96 -4.37
N TRP A 204 30.94 -19.63 -3.17
CA TRP A 204 30.14 -18.89 -2.17
C TRP A 204 29.86 -17.45 -2.59
N VAL A 205 30.81 -16.78 -3.27
CA VAL A 205 30.59 -15.44 -3.83
C VAL A 205 29.44 -15.46 -4.84
N ILE A 206 29.45 -16.41 -5.78
CA ILE A 206 28.38 -16.53 -6.78
C ILE A 206 27.03 -16.85 -6.11
N PHE A 207 27.00 -17.80 -5.18
CA PHE A 207 25.80 -18.18 -4.44
C PHE A 207 25.18 -16.97 -3.71
N TRP A 208 25.98 -16.22 -2.96
CA TRP A 208 25.51 -15.07 -2.21
C TRP A 208 25.12 -13.90 -3.11
N PHE A 209 25.85 -13.66 -4.19
CA PHE A 209 25.49 -12.64 -5.17
C PHE A 209 24.09 -12.89 -5.74
N PHE A 210 23.78 -14.11 -6.17
CA PHE A 210 22.43 -14.46 -6.63
C PHE A 210 21.39 -14.37 -5.53
N THR A 211 21.72 -14.82 -4.31
CA THR A 211 20.80 -14.77 -3.16
C THR A 211 20.45 -13.34 -2.78
N VAL A 212 21.43 -12.43 -2.76
CA VAL A 212 21.22 -11.00 -2.45
C VAL A 212 20.44 -10.31 -3.55
N ILE A 213 20.76 -10.56 -4.82
CA ILE A 213 19.98 -9.99 -5.94
C ILE A 213 18.52 -10.46 -5.87
N LEU A 214 18.31 -11.76 -5.64
CA LEU A 214 16.96 -12.32 -5.50
C LEU A 214 16.24 -11.70 -4.30
N TRP A 215 16.93 -11.56 -3.17
CA TRP A 215 16.40 -10.93 -1.97
C TRP A 215 15.99 -9.47 -2.22
N LEU A 216 16.86 -8.65 -2.82
CA LEU A 216 16.56 -7.27 -3.20
C LEU A 216 15.36 -7.19 -4.16
N ALA A 217 15.28 -8.13 -5.11
CA ALA A 217 14.18 -8.23 -6.06
C ALA A 217 12.81 -8.44 -5.39
N TYR A 218 12.76 -9.01 -4.19
CA TYR A 218 11.52 -9.27 -3.46
C TYR A 218 11.27 -8.30 -2.31
N VAL A 219 12.31 -7.97 -1.54
CA VAL A 219 12.23 -7.06 -0.39
C VAL A 219 11.83 -5.68 -0.85
N TYR A 220 12.46 -5.12 -1.88
CA TYR A 220 12.15 -3.76 -2.30
C TYR A 220 10.71 -3.64 -2.81
N PRO A 221 10.20 -4.49 -3.70
CA PRO A 221 8.78 -4.44 -4.05
C PRO A 221 7.85 -4.63 -2.85
N SER A 222 8.14 -5.57 -1.96
CA SER A 222 7.23 -5.83 -0.84
C SER A 222 7.25 -4.70 0.18
N VAL A 223 8.42 -4.21 0.55
CA VAL A 223 8.56 -3.13 1.53
C VAL A 223 8.06 -1.82 0.93
N PHE A 224 8.43 -1.45 -0.29
CA PHE A 224 8.07 -0.15 -0.88
C PHE A 224 6.70 -0.12 -1.58
N ALA A 225 6.21 -1.22 -2.17
CA ALA A 225 4.92 -1.20 -2.85
C ALA A 225 3.74 -1.34 -1.86
N THR A 226 3.89 -2.06 -0.75
CA THR A 226 2.80 -2.25 0.23
C THR A 226 2.20 -0.94 0.77
N PRO A 227 2.98 0.06 1.22
CA PRO A 227 2.39 1.34 1.66
C PRO A 227 1.64 2.05 0.53
N ILE A 228 2.09 1.92 -0.73
CA ILE A 228 1.36 2.49 -1.86
C ILE A 228 0.05 1.76 -2.15
N LEU A 229 -0.01 0.44 -1.98
CA LEU A 229 -1.27 -0.28 -2.11
C LEU A 229 -2.31 0.29 -1.13
N VAL A 230 -1.89 0.57 0.11
CA VAL A 230 -2.73 1.23 1.10
C VAL A 230 -3.13 2.64 0.64
N ILE A 231 -2.19 3.45 0.13
CA ILE A 231 -2.47 4.79 -0.41
C ILE A 231 -3.50 4.74 -1.56
N ILE A 232 -3.41 3.77 -2.46
CA ILE A 232 -4.34 3.59 -3.58
C ILE A 232 -5.75 3.25 -3.06
N ILE A 233 -5.84 2.35 -2.07
CA ILE A 233 -7.11 2.00 -1.41
C ILE A 233 -7.70 3.23 -0.71
N VAL A 234 -6.90 3.98 0.04
CA VAL A 234 -7.33 5.21 0.70
C VAL A 234 -7.80 6.25 -0.32
N HIS A 235 -7.10 6.42 -1.44
CA HIS A 235 -7.50 7.32 -2.51
C HIS A 235 -8.85 6.91 -3.13
N TYR A 236 -9.05 5.62 -3.37
CA TYR A 236 -10.31 5.07 -3.85
C TYR A 236 -11.47 5.39 -2.90
N ILE A 237 -11.29 5.14 -1.60
CA ILE A 237 -12.30 5.45 -0.57
C ILE A 237 -12.58 6.96 -0.53
N LEU A 238 -11.54 7.80 -0.64
CA LEU A 238 -11.70 9.25 -0.66
C LEU A 238 -12.54 9.73 -1.84
N LEU A 239 -12.40 9.14 -3.03
CA LEU A 239 -13.24 9.49 -4.18
C LEU A 239 -14.72 9.21 -3.91
N LYS A 240 -15.05 8.07 -3.30
CA LYS A 240 -16.43 7.77 -2.85
C LYS A 240 -16.91 8.76 -1.79
N TYR A 241 -16.05 9.10 -0.83
CA TYR A 241 -16.38 10.10 0.18
C TYR A 241 -16.71 11.47 -0.42
N TYR A 242 -15.92 11.94 -1.37
CA TYR A 242 -16.17 13.23 -2.02
C TYR A 242 -17.54 13.26 -2.71
N GLN A 243 -17.97 12.15 -3.31
CA GLN A 243 -19.31 12.07 -3.89
C GLN A 243 -20.41 12.23 -2.84
N ILE A 244 -20.31 11.49 -1.72
CA ILE A 244 -21.26 11.57 -0.61
C ILE A 244 -21.31 12.99 -0.03
N VAL A 245 -20.15 13.63 0.14
CA VAL A 245 -20.05 15.01 0.66
C VAL A 245 -20.71 15.99 -0.31
N GLN A 246 -20.45 15.89 -1.61
CA GLN A 246 -21.07 16.75 -2.62
C GLN A 246 -22.59 16.57 -2.67
N ASP A 247 -23.07 15.33 -2.64
CA ASP A 247 -24.50 15.03 -2.62
C ASP A 247 -25.18 15.56 -1.36
N LEU A 248 -24.52 15.44 -0.20
CA LEU A 248 -25.00 15.98 1.07
C LEU A 248 -25.04 17.51 1.04
N GLU A 249 -23.98 18.16 0.59
CA GLU A 249 -23.89 19.61 0.50
C GLU A 249 -24.94 20.20 -0.44
N GLN A 250 -25.11 19.61 -1.63
CA GLN A 250 -26.18 19.98 -2.55
C GLN A 250 -27.55 19.82 -1.89
N THR A 251 -27.80 18.70 -1.22
CA THR A 251 -29.08 18.44 -0.54
C THR A 251 -29.35 19.47 0.56
N ILE A 252 -28.35 19.83 1.36
CA ILE A 252 -28.44 20.85 2.41
C ILE A 252 -28.72 22.23 1.80
N ASN A 253 -28.00 22.62 0.76
CA ASN A 253 -28.16 23.92 0.10
C ASN A 253 -29.52 24.07 -0.58
N THR A 254 -30.01 23.01 -1.26
CA THR A 254 -31.36 23.03 -1.84
C THR A 254 -32.44 23.11 -0.77
N LEU A 255 -32.28 22.38 0.35
CA LEU A 255 -33.21 22.46 1.49
C LEU A 255 -33.26 23.87 2.11
N ARG A 256 -32.10 24.53 2.23
CA ARG A 256 -32.02 25.91 2.75
C ARG A 256 -32.73 26.92 1.84
N ASN A 257 -32.61 26.75 0.52
CA ASN A 257 -33.13 27.71 -0.46
C ASN A 257 -34.61 27.47 -0.80
N ASN A 258 -35.12 26.23 -0.69
CA ASN A 258 -36.49 25.86 -1.09
C ASN A 258 -37.41 25.53 0.11
N ILE A 259 -37.73 26.55 0.91
CA ILE A 259 -38.54 26.42 2.15
C ILE A 259 -40.03 26.11 1.87
N ARG A 260 -40.54 26.31 0.64
CA ARG A 260 -41.97 26.13 0.32
C ARG A 260 -42.36 24.67 0.02
N GLY A 261 -42.71 23.95 1.10
CA GLY A 261 -43.86 23.03 1.19
C GLY A 261 -43.85 21.67 0.48
N LEU A 262 -43.60 21.61 -0.84
CA LEU A 262 -44.05 20.47 -1.67
C LEU A 262 -43.01 19.37 -1.93
N PHE A 263 -41.75 19.55 -1.53
CA PHE A 263 -40.65 18.63 -1.88
C PHE A 263 -40.14 17.73 -0.73
N LYS A 264 -40.82 17.70 0.43
CA LYS A 264 -40.35 16.98 1.64
C LYS A 264 -40.07 15.48 1.41
N LEU A 265 -40.85 14.80 0.58
CA LEU A 265 -40.66 13.37 0.30
C LEU A 265 -39.42 13.08 -0.56
N GLN A 266 -39.15 13.91 -1.58
CA GLN A 266 -37.99 13.72 -2.45
C GLN A 266 -36.67 13.94 -1.69
N TYR A 267 -36.62 14.93 -0.79
CA TYR A 267 -35.46 15.15 0.08
C TYR A 267 -35.26 14.00 1.07
N TYR A 268 -36.34 13.49 1.64
CA TYR A 268 -36.30 12.33 2.53
C TYR A 268 -35.69 11.10 1.81
N VAL A 269 -36.13 10.81 0.60
CA VAL A 269 -35.59 9.72 -0.24
C VAL A 269 -34.11 9.96 -0.59
N ARG A 270 -33.72 11.21 -0.90
CA ARG A 270 -32.32 11.56 -1.20
C ARG A 270 -31.41 11.37 0.02
N LEU A 271 -31.83 11.83 1.20
CA LEU A 271 -31.08 11.64 2.45
C LEU A 271 -30.97 10.16 2.85
N LEU A 272 -32.04 9.38 2.68
CA LEU A 272 -32.00 7.93 2.88
C LEU A 272 -30.98 7.25 1.95
N ARG A 273 -30.93 7.67 0.68
CA ARG A 273 -29.95 7.16 -0.28
C ARG A 273 -28.52 7.49 0.13
N ILE A 274 -28.26 8.73 0.51
CA ILE A 274 -26.94 9.18 0.99
C ILE A 274 -26.52 8.39 2.23
N ASN A 275 -27.43 8.19 3.19
CA ASN A 275 -27.12 7.43 4.40
C ASN A 275 -26.83 5.96 4.10
N ARG A 276 -27.60 5.33 3.20
CA ARG A 276 -27.34 3.97 2.74
C ARG A 276 -25.95 3.88 2.09
N GLN A 277 -25.60 4.81 1.21
CA GLN A 277 -24.28 4.85 0.58
C GLN A 277 -23.14 5.03 1.60
N TYR A 278 -23.30 5.93 2.57
CA TYR A 278 -22.32 6.15 3.63
C TYR A 278 -22.17 4.94 4.55
N SER A 279 -23.28 4.27 4.90
CA SER A 279 -23.25 3.04 5.71
C SER A 279 -22.50 1.91 4.99
N LEU A 280 -22.76 1.72 3.70
CA LEU A 280 -22.05 0.74 2.86
C LEU A 280 -20.55 1.07 2.77
N LEU A 281 -20.21 2.34 2.55
CA LEU A 281 -18.82 2.79 2.51
C LEU A 281 -18.10 2.54 3.85
N ASN A 282 -18.75 2.83 4.97
CA ASN A 282 -18.20 2.57 6.31
C ASN A 282 -18.05 1.07 6.62
N ALA A 283 -18.90 0.22 6.05
CA ALA A 283 -18.72 -1.23 6.15
C ALA A 283 -17.50 -1.67 5.34
N GLU A 284 -17.33 -1.15 4.12
CA GLU A 284 -16.17 -1.39 3.27
C GLU A 284 -14.86 -0.93 3.91
N ILE A 285 -14.81 0.28 4.47
CA ILE A 285 -13.64 0.79 5.21
C ILE A 285 -13.28 -0.12 6.38
N ARG A 286 -14.29 -0.61 7.13
CA ARG A 286 -14.05 -1.52 8.26
C ARG A 286 -13.43 -2.83 7.81
N ARG A 287 -13.87 -3.41 6.69
CA ARG A 287 -13.27 -4.62 6.11
C ARG A 287 -11.82 -4.38 5.69
N TYR A 288 -11.55 -3.31 4.94
CA TYR A 288 -10.19 -2.97 4.52
C TYR A 288 -9.27 -2.69 5.70
N ASN A 289 -9.76 -1.97 6.72
CA ASN A 289 -9.01 -1.75 7.94
C ASN A 289 -8.72 -3.07 8.64
N GLN A 290 -9.69 -3.96 8.80
CA GLN A 290 -9.49 -5.27 9.43
C GLN A 290 -8.47 -6.15 8.69
N GLN A 291 -8.43 -6.08 7.36
CA GLN A 291 -7.45 -6.82 6.54
C GLN A 291 -6.04 -6.22 6.61
N MET A 292 -5.94 -4.89 6.63
CA MET A 292 -4.64 -4.19 6.53
C MET A 292 -4.04 -3.77 7.87
N ARG A 293 -4.80 -3.82 8.96
CA ARG A 293 -4.40 -3.31 10.29
C ARG A 293 -3.05 -3.84 10.75
N SER A 294 -2.84 -5.15 10.66
CA SER A 294 -1.58 -5.78 11.08
C SER A 294 -0.42 -5.37 10.17
N VAL A 295 -0.65 -5.38 8.85
CA VAL A 295 0.35 -4.99 7.84
C VAL A 295 0.78 -3.53 8.00
N ILE A 296 -0.19 -2.62 8.15
CA ILE A 296 0.07 -1.18 8.35
C ILE A 296 0.81 -0.95 9.67
N SER A 297 0.49 -1.70 10.73
CA SER A 297 1.19 -1.58 12.02
C SER A 297 2.65 -2.00 11.91
N VAL A 298 2.95 -3.10 11.21
CA VAL A 298 4.32 -3.54 10.94
C VAL A 298 5.06 -2.53 10.08
N LEU A 299 4.43 -1.98 9.04
CA LEU A 299 5.05 -0.97 8.19
C LEU A 299 5.40 0.31 8.98
N ILE A 300 4.46 0.86 9.76
CA ILE A 300 4.69 2.10 10.49
C ILE A 300 5.76 1.88 11.57
N SER A 301 5.64 0.84 12.40
CA SER A 301 6.65 0.55 13.44
C SER A 301 8.02 0.25 12.84
N GLY A 302 8.08 -0.59 11.80
CA GLY A 302 9.30 -0.95 11.10
C GLY A 302 9.98 0.24 10.44
N TYR A 303 9.21 1.12 9.78
CA TYR A 303 9.75 2.35 9.19
C TYR A 303 10.25 3.33 10.25
N CYS A 304 9.58 3.46 11.39
CA CYS A 304 10.08 4.30 12.47
C CYS A 304 11.42 3.77 13.00
N ILE A 305 11.50 2.46 13.28
CA ILE A 305 12.74 1.82 13.74
C ILE A 305 13.85 2.03 12.70
N PHE A 306 13.57 1.78 11.41
CA PHE A 306 14.54 1.96 10.34
C PHE A 306 14.99 3.41 10.21
N ILE A 307 14.07 4.39 10.20
CA ILE A 307 14.42 5.82 10.08
C ILE A 307 15.26 6.27 11.26
N SER A 308 14.86 5.95 12.50
CA SER A 308 15.63 6.30 13.70
C SER A 308 17.03 5.69 13.66
N TYR A 309 17.12 4.42 13.26
CA TYR A 309 18.39 3.74 13.11
C TYR A 309 19.26 4.37 12.00
N SER A 310 18.67 4.68 10.85
CA SER A 310 19.39 5.32 9.75
C SER A 310 19.90 6.71 10.11
N ILE A 311 19.12 7.51 10.84
CA ILE A 311 19.57 8.81 11.33
C ILE A 311 20.75 8.63 12.29
N TYR A 312 20.68 7.67 13.21
CA TYR A 312 21.79 7.33 14.09
C TYR A 312 23.05 6.97 13.29
N VAL A 313 22.95 6.07 12.32
CA VAL A 313 24.11 5.65 11.50
C VAL A 313 24.68 6.84 10.71
N LEU A 314 23.82 7.67 10.09
CA LEU A 314 24.25 8.82 9.29
C LEU A 314 24.96 9.91 10.11
N LEU A 315 24.58 10.10 11.38
CA LEU A 315 25.15 11.14 12.23
C LEU A 315 26.37 10.65 13.02
N PHE A 316 26.38 9.39 13.45
CA PHE A 316 27.36 8.88 14.42
C PHE A 316 28.33 7.84 13.86
N THR A 317 28.15 7.39 12.61
CA THR A 317 29.07 6.44 11.97
C THR A 317 29.82 7.09 10.82
N GLN A 318 31.12 6.84 10.74
CA GLN A 318 31.91 7.17 9.54
C GLN A 318 31.57 6.15 8.45
N LEU A 319 30.81 6.59 7.45
CA LEU A 319 30.43 5.75 6.32
C LEU A 319 31.27 6.09 5.08
N PRO A 320 31.72 5.10 4.29
CA PRO A 320 32.33 5.38 3.00
C PRO A 320 31.31 6.02 2.05
N LEU A 321 31.77 6.98 1.23
CA LEU A 321 30.90 7.80 0.38
C LEU A 321 30.02 6.96 -0.58
N VAL A 322 30.56 5.85 -1.06
CA VAL A 322 29.87 4.87 -1.92
C VAL A 322 28.62 4.30 -1.24
N PHE A 323 28.62 4.16 0.08
CA PHE A 323 27.54 3.61 0.89
C PHE A 323 26.59 4.67 1.45
N ILE A 324 27.09 5.89 1.67
CA ILE A 324 26.28 7.03 2.11
C ILE A 324 25.13 7.29 1.12
N ILE A 325 25.42 7.34 -0.18
CA ILE A 325 24.44 7.69 -1.22
C ILE A 325 23.23 6.73 -1.23
N PRO A 326 23.38 5.40 -1.40
CA PRO A 326 22.26 4.48 -1.40
C PRO A 326 21.53 4.45 -0.04
N PHE A 327 22.25 4.66 1.06
CA PHE A 327 21.66 4.69 2.41
C PHE A 327 20.79 5.93 2.64
N ILE A 328 21.25 7.11 2.22
CA ILE A 328 20.45 8.34 2.22
C ILE A 328 19.23 8.19 1.32
N LEU A 329 19.41 7.70 0.08
CA LEU A 329 18.30 7.47 -0.86
C LEU A 329 17.24 6.53 -0.26
N CYS A 330 17.66 5.41 0.33
CA CYS A 330 16.77 4.46 0.99
C CYS A 330 15.99 5.13 2.14
N THR A 331 16.70 5.87 3.00
CA THR A 331 16.11 6.57 4.14
C THR A 331 15.14 7.66 3.72
N MET A 332 15.47 8.45 2.71
CA MET A 332 14.59 9.46 2.12
C MET A 332 13.32 8.83 1.54
N PHE A 333 13.44 7.71 0.83
CA PHE A 333 12.30 7.01 0.25
C PHE A 333 11.38 6.42 1.33
N ILE A 334 11.93 5.76 2.34
CA ILE A 334 11.13 5.22 3.47
C ILE A 334 10.42 6.37 4.22
N THR A 335 11.11 7.49 4.45
CA THR A 335 10.51 8.67 5.07
C THR A 335 9.39 9.27 4.23
N LEU A 336 9.58 9.37 2.91
CA LEU A 336 8.54 9.83 1.98
C LEU A 336 7.33 8.90 2.00
N TYR A 337 7.53 7.59 2.05
CA TYR A 337 6.43 6.62 2.13
C TYR A 337 5.68 6.70 3.45
N LEU A 338 6.38 6.81 4.57
CA LEU A 338 5.76 6.94 5.88
C LEU A 338 4.92 8.22 5.96
N THR A 339 5.50 9.35 5.55
CA THR A 339 4.84 10.67 5.58
C THR A 339 3.61 10.71 4.66
N THR A 340 3.73 10.18 3.44
CA THR A 340 2.61 10.12 2.50
C THR A 340 1.50 9.18 2.98
N LEU A 341 1.84 8.01 3.53
CA LEU A 341 0.88 7.08 4.12
C LEU A 341 0.09 7.75 5.26
N ILE A 342 0.79 8.36 6.22
CA ILE A 342 0.17 9.07 7.35
C ILE A 342 -0.72 10.21 6.84
N TRP A 343 -0.26 10.99 5.85
CA TRP A 343 -1.03 12.07 5.25
C TRP A 343 -2.36 11.58 4.64
N TRP A 344 -2.30 10.52 3.82
CA TRP A 344 -3.49 9.95 3.18
C TRP A 344 -4.47 9.39 4.22
N CYS A 345 -3.99 8.61 5.20
CA CYS A 345 -4.83 8.09 6.27
C CYS A 345 -5.44 9.22 7.13
N SER A 346 -4.68 10.28 7.42
CA SER A 346 -5.21 11.44 8.14
C SER A 346 -6.27 12.18 7.34
N LYS A 347 -6.10 12.29 6.02
CA LYS A 347 -7.09 12.92 5.14
C LYS A 347 -8.42 12.16 5.17
N LEU A 348 -8.37 10.83 5.19
CA LEU A 348 -9.55 9.97 5.36
C LEU A 348 -10.24 10.24 6.71
N SER A 349 -9.48 10.26 7.80
CA SER A 349 -10.01 10.57 9.14
C SER A 349 -10.68 11.95 9.19
N ASN A 350 -10.06 12.96 8.58
CA ASN A 350 -10.60 14.33 8.53
C ASN A 350 -11.89 14.43 7.71
N MET A 351 -12.00 13.70 6.59
CA MET A 351 -13.24 13.63 5.80
C MET A 351 -14.40 13.05 6.61
N ASN A 352 -14.13 12.02 7.40
CA ASN A 352 -15.15 11.45 8.28
C ASN A 352 -15.62 12.46 9.35
N LYS A 353 -14.69 13.21 9.95
CA LYS A 353 -15.02 14.32 10.86
C LYS A 353 -15.83 15.43 10.17
N GLN A 354 -15.54 15.74 8.92
CA GLN A 354 -16.26 16.74 8.14
C GLN A 354 -17.72 16.35 7.92
N ILE A 355 -18.00 15.09 7.58
CA ILE A 355 -19.37 14.58 7.42
C ILE A 355 -20.14 14.69 8.73
N GLY A 356 -19.53 14.31 9.86
CA GLY A 356 -20.13 14.48 11.18
C GLY A 356 -20.49 15.94 11.49
N ARG A 357 -19.61 16.90 11.15
CA ARG A 357 -19.88 18.33 11.30
C ARG A 357 -21.02 18.82 10.40
N MET A 358 -21.05 18.40 9.14
CA MET A 358 -22.13 18.75 8.20
C MET A 358 -23.47 18.22 8.69
N ASN A 359 -23.47 17.01 9.23
CA ASN A 359 -24.68 16.40 9.78
C ASN A 359 -25.17 17.11 11.04
N ASN A 360 -24.28 17.47 11.96
CA ASN A 360 -24.62 18.28 13.13
C ASN A 360 -25.19 19.65 12.74
N ARG A 361 -24.62 20.30 11.71
CA ARG A 361 -25.15 21.56 11.18
C ARG A 361 -26.56 21.39 10.63
N PHE A 362 -26.80 20.35 9.84
CA PHE A 362 -28.12 20.03 9.28
C PHE A 362 -29.18 19.79 10.36
N LEU A 363 -28.81 19.07 11.42
CA LEU A 363 -29.65 18.89 12.61
C LEU A 363 -29.91 20.22 13.32
N SER A 364 -28.89 21.04 13.57
CA SER A 364 -29.10 22.31 14.28
C SER A 364 -30.01 23.29 13.53
N THR A 365 -29.95 23.34 12.19
CA THR A 365 -30.71 24.32 11.40
C THR A 365 -32.18 23.96 11.20
N ASN A 366 -32.53 22.68 11.12
CA ASN A 366 -33.92 22.27 10.91
C ASN A 366 -34.74 22.14 12.20
N PHE A 367 -34.08 21.90 13.33
CA PHE A 367 -34.74 21.60 14.61
C PHE A 367 -35.06 22.84 15.46
N MET A 368 -34.54 24.01 15.10
CA MET A 368 -34.91 25.30 15.69
C MET A 368 -36.36 25.76 15.36
N THR A 369 -37.11 25.05 14.50
CA THR A 369 -38.43 25.49 14.01
C THR A 369 -39.65 24.92 14.77
N GLY A 370 -39.46 24.25 15.91
CA GLY A 370 -40.49 24.01 16.93
C GLY A 370 -41.70 23.11 16.57
N LYS A 371 -41.90 22.72 15.31
CA LYS A 371 -42.99 21.80 14.90
C LYS A 371 -42.44 20.43 14.51
N TYR A 372 -42.38 19.52 15.49
CA TYR A 372 -41.98 18.14 15.29
C TYR A 372 -43.05 17.35 14.54
N SER A 373 -42.76 16.99 13.29
CA SER A 373 -43.48 15.91 12.61
C SER A 373 -42.77 14.58 12.85
N ALA A 374 -43.50 13.47 12.95
CA ALA A 374 -42.91 12.12 13.11
C ALA A 374 -41.87 11.78 12.01
N LYS A 375 -41.98 12.39 10.83
CA LYS A 375 -41.01 12.26 9.72
C LYS A 375 -39.69 12.99 10.00
N LEU A 376 -39.72 14.09 10.76
CA LEU A 376 -38.53 14.84 11.18
C LEU A 376 -37.74 14.09 12.27
N ILE A 377 -38.43 13.43 13.20
CA ILE A 377 -37.81 12.55 14.21
C ILE A 377 -37.15 11.33 13.55
N LYS A 378 -37.79 10.73 12.53
CA LYS A 378 -37.17 9.66 11.73
C LYS A 378 -35.93 10.16 10.97
N LEU A 379 -35.98 11.37 10.42
CA LEU A 379 -34.80 12.01 9.80
C LEU A 379 -33.70 12.26 10.82
N GLU A 380 -34.05 12.63 12.06
CA GLU A 380 -33.10 12.77 13.17
C GLU A 380 -32.38 11.46 13.42
N MET A 381 -33.12 10.37 13.63
CA MET A 381 -32.53 9.03 13.87
C MET A 381 -31.65 8.56 12.70
N ILE A 382 -32.09 8.80 11.46
CA ILE A 382 -31.31 8.47 10.25
C ILE A 382 -30.04 9.30 10.20
N SER A 383 -30.11 10.60 10.52
CA SER A 383 -28.95 11.49 10.55
C SER A 383 -28.02 11.17 11.72
N GLN A 384 -28.53 10.77 12.88
CA GLN A 384 -27.72 10.35 14.02
C GLN A 384 -26.88 9.11 13.69
N ASN A 385 -27.34 8.23 12.78
CA ASN A 385 -26.51 7.13 12.26
C ASN A 385 -25.31 7.59 11.38
N LEU A 386 -25.32 8.82 10.87
CA LEU A 386 -24.17 9.44 10.20
C LEU A 386 -23.14 9.99 11.19
N ILE A 387 -23.53 10.16 12.47
CA ILE A 387 -22.66 10.60 13.56
C ILE A 387 -22.17 9.36 14.30
N GLY A 388 -20.86 9.23 14.49
CA GLY A 388 -20.37 8.43 15.61
C GLY A 388 -19.69 7.10 15.29
N LYS A 389 -19.11 6.90 14.12
CA LYS A 389 -18.06 5.87 13.98
C LYS A 389 -16.81 6.53 13.43
N ASN A 390 -15.74 6.56 14.23
CA ASN A 390 -14.38 6.87 13.77
C ASN A 390 -13.98 5.79 12.73
N SER A 391 -14.44 5.95 11.49
CA SER A 391 -14.00 5.16 10.35
C SER A 391 -12.70 5.77 9.82
N GLY A 392 -11.73 4.88 9.64
CA GLY A 392 -10.36 5.20 9.30
C GLY A 392 -9.51 3.93 9.40
N PHE A 393 -8.24 4.05 9.05
CA PHE A 393 -7.27 2.99 9.28
C PHE A 393 -6.71 3.11 10.69
N ASN A 394 -6.75 2.00 11.43
CA ASN A 394 -6.30 1.91 12.81
C ASN A 394 -5.09 0.96 12.90
N LEU A 395 -4.24 1.20 13.88
CA LEU A 395 -3.13 0.31 14.24
C LEU A 395 -3.61 -0.83 15.15
N LEU A 396 -2.73 -1.81 15.41
CA LEU A 396 -2.99 -2.93 16.32
C LEU A 396 -3.39 -2.50 17.74
N ASN A 397 -2.96 -1.34 18.21
CA ASN A 397 -3.40 -0.76 19.49
C ASN A 397 -4.74 0.00 19.43
N ASN A 398 -5.52 -0.15 18.35
CA ASN A 398 -6.76 0.60 18.05
C ASN A 398 -6.58 2.11 17.84
N SER A 399 -5.37 2.65 17.87
CA SER A 399 -5.13 4.06 17.57
C SER A 399 -5.40 4.35 16.09
N SER A 400 -6.12 5.44 15.81
CA SER A 400 -6.38 5.87 14.43
C SER A 400 -5.16 6.58 13.85
N ILE A 401 -4.83 6.28 12.60
CA ILE A 401 -3.72 6.96 11.90
C ILE A 401 -4.18 8.35 11.48
N THR A 402 -3.58 9.37 12.11
CA THR A 402 -3.87 10.79 11.87
C THR A 402 -2.57 11.57 11.79
N TRP A 403 -2.65 12.88 11.49
CA TRP A 403 -1.49 13.77 11.58
C TRP A 403 -0.82 13.77 12.97
N SER A 404 -1.56 13.51 14.05
CA SER A 404 -0.95 13.37 15.37
C SER A 404 -0.09 12.10 15.51
N THR A 405 -0.30 11.08 14.67
CA THR A 405 0.59 9.91 14.56
C THR A 405 1.99 10.33 14.10
N TYR A 406 2.12 11.36 13.28
CA TYR A 406 3.41 11.97 12.96
C TYR A 406 4.08 12.59 14.22
N GLY A 407 3.27 13.13 15.12
CA GLY A 407 3.72 13.65 16.41
C GLY A 407 4.11 12.57 17.43
N TRP A 408 3.51 11.37 17.38
CA TRP A 408 3.88 10.24 18.25
C TRP A 408 5.25 9.68 17.90
N VAL A 409 5.62 9.66 16.61
CA VAL A 409 6.99 9.39 16.15
C VAL A 409 8.00 10.40 16.73
N ARG A 410 7.52 11.57 17.20
CA ARG A 410 8.31 12.63 17.84
C ARG A 410 8.32 12.59 19.37
N ILE A 411 7.49 11.76 20.01
CA ILE A 411 7.26 11.74 21.47
C ILE A 411 7.80 10.48 22.15
N VAL A 412 8.17 9.44 21.40
CA VAL A 412 8.85 8.25 21.98
C VAL A 412 10.28 8.56 22.47
N ASP A 413 10.79 9.77 22.24
CA ASP A 413 12.04 10.29 22.82
C ASP A 413 11.83 11.15 24.09
N LYS A 414 10.88 10.79 24.97
CA LYS A 414 10.81 11.39 26.32
C LYS A 414 10.67 10.35 27.42
#